data_AF-A0A962D388-F1
#
_entry.id   AF-A0A962D388-F1
#
_cell.length_a   1.000
_cell.length_b   1.000
_cell.length_c   1.000
_cell.angle_alpha   90.00
_cell.angle_beta   90.00
_cell.angle_gamma   90.00
#
_symmetry.space_group_name_H-M   'P 1'
#
loop_
_entity.id
_entity.type
_entity.pdbx_description
1 polymer ?
#
loop_
_entity_poly.entity_id
_entity_poly.type
_entity_poly.pdbx_seq_one_letter_code
_entity_poly.pdbx_strand_id
1 'polypeptide(L)'
;MLIALFDEQHVHHDTVVEWLVACEDGIATCPIVEGALVRWITRILGASGAAAATAELDKLAADPRHEFWPDDLPYSAVSWRGVLGHRQVTDAYL
;
A
#
# COMPACT_ATOMS: atom_id res chain seq x y z
N MET A 1 0.27 4.78 -3.68
CA MET A 1 -0.64 4.12 -4.64
C MET A 1 -1.95 3.73 -3.99
N LEU A 2 -2.00 2.78 -3.05
CA LEU A 2 -3.27 2.35 -2.44
C LEU A 2 -4.10 3.50 -1.85
N ILE A 3 -3.51 4.41 -1.07
CA ILE A 3 -4.27 5.55 -0.53
C ILE A 3 -4.97 6.35 -1.64
N ALA A 4 -4.30 6.62 -2.76
CA ALA A 4 -4.91 7.33 -3.88
C ALA A 4 -5.96 6.49 -4.62
N LEU A 5 -5.80 5.16 -4.64
CA LEU A 5 -6.82 4.24 -5.18
C LEU A 5 -8.11 4.28 -4.34
N PHE A 6 -7.99 4.36 -3.01
CA PHE A 6 -9.12 4.30 -2.08
C PHE A 6 -9.68 5.67 -1.66
N ASP A 7 -8.96 6.75 -1.92
CA ASP A 7 -9.39 8.13 -1.68
C ASP A 7 -9.82 8.77 -2.99
N GLU A 8 -11.12 8.78 -3.26
CA GLU A 8 -11.71 9.42 -4.45
C GLU A 8 -11.38 10.91 -4.55
N GLN A 9 -11.06 11.57 -3.44
CA GLN A 9 -10.69 12.99 -3.42
C GLN A 9 -9.19 13.22 -3.64
N HIS A 10 -8.40 12.15 -3.76
CA HIS A 10 -6.98 12.26 -4.01
C HIS A 10 -6.71 12.77 -5.42
N VAL A 11 -5.80 13.74 -5.56
CA VAL A 11 -5.40 14.33 -6.86
C VAL A 11 -4.85 13.34 -7.90
N HIS A 12 -4.60 12.10 -7.50
CA HIS A 12 -4.06 11.03 -8.35
C HIS A 12 -5.01 9.83 -8.45
N HIS A 13 -6.25 9.96 -7.95
CA HIS A 13 -7.23 8.89 -7.96
C HIS A 13 -7.45 8.36 -9.37
N ASP A 14 -7.86 9.23 -10.29
CA ASP A 14 -8.13 8.86 -11.69
C ASP A 14 -6.90 8.21 -12.36
N THR A 15 -5.71 8.77 -12.17
CA THR A 15 -4.46 8.21 -12.72
C THR A 15 -4.16 6.80 -12.21
N VAL A 16 -4.38 6.55 -10.91
CA VAL A 16 -4.12 5.23 -10.31
C VAL A 16 -5.19 4.22 -10.74
N VAL A 17 -6.45 4.64 -10.88
CA VAL A 17 -7.53 3.79 -11.39
C VAL A 17 -7.27 3.41 -12.84
N GLU A 18 -6.93 4.37 -13.71
CA GLU A 18 -6.58 4.12 -15.11
C GLU A 18 -5.40 3.15 -15.23
N TRP A 19 -4.35 3.35 -14.44
CA TRP A 19 -3.21 2.44 -14.38
C TRP A 19 -3.61 1.04 -13.94
N LEU A 20 -4.45 0.89 -12.90
CA LEU A 20 -4.88 -0.42 -12.40
C LEU A 20 -5.76 -1.18 -13.41
N VAL A 21 -6.60 -0.45 -14.15
CA VAL A 21 -7.41 -1.03 -15.24
C VAL A 21 -6.51 -1.51 -16.39
N ALA A 22 -5.47 -0.74 -16.73
CA ALA A 22 -4.52 -1.09 -17.78
C ALA A 22 -3.46 -2.13 -17.35
N CYS A 23 -3.36 -2.45 -16.05
CA CYS A 23 -2.37 -3.38 -15.53
C CYS A 23 -2.80 -4.83 -15.77
N GLU A 24 -2.13 -5.49 -16.72
CA GLU A 24 -2.36 -6.90 -17.07
C GLU A 24 -1.52 -7.87 -16.22
N ASP A 25 -0.31 -7.46 -15.83
CA ASP A 25 0.65 -8.27 -15.05
C ASP A 25 0.23 -8.48 -13.59
N GLY A 26 -0.84 -7.81 -13.17
CA GLY A 26 -1.33 -7.83 -11.80
C GLY A 26 -0.60 -6.89 -10.86
N ILE A 27 -1.07 -6.86 -9.62
CA ILE A 27 -0.59 -5.94 -8.59
C ILE A 27 -0.14 -6.71 -7.36
N ALA A 28 0.96 -6.27 -6.77
CA ALA A 28 1.43 -6.82 -5.51
C ALA A 28 1.29 -5.80 -4.37
N THR A 29 0.89 -6.26 -3.19
CA THR A 29 1.01 -5.52 -1.93
C THR A 29 1.93 -6.25 -0.97
N CYS A 30 2.41 -5.55 0.04
CA CYS A 30 3.19 -6.11 1.14
C CYS A 30 2.73 -5.50 2.47
N PRO A 31 3.17 -6.03 3.63
CA PRO A 31 2.77 -5.53 4.95
C PRO A 31 2.95 -4.02 5.14
N ILE A 32 4.02 -3.44 4.56
CA ILE A 32 4.30 -2.00 4.65
C ILE A 32 3.25 -1.18 3.90
N VAL A 33 2.88 -1.62 2.70
CA VAL A 33 1.93 -0.92 1.81
C VAL A 33 0.51 -1.00 2.40
N GLU A 34 0.06 -2.18 2.80
CA GLU A 34 -1.25 -2.36 3.42
C GLU A 34 -1.34 -1.64 4.77
N GLY A 35 -0.29 -1.73 5.59
CA GLY A 35 -0.20 -1.01 6.86
C GLY A 35 -0.27 0.50 6.70
N ALA A 36 0.24 1.06 5.60
CA ALA A 36 0.11 2.48 5.30
C ALA A 36 -1.35 2.88 5.04
N LEU A 37 -2.10 2.07 4.28
CA LEU A 37 -3.53 2.27 4.04
C LEU A 37 -4.32 2.18 5.34
N VAL A 38 -4.10 1.12 6.14
CA VAL A 38 -4.79 0.92 7.43
C VAL A 38 -4.58 2.10 8.37
N ARG A 39 -3.34 2.60 8.50
CA ARG A 39 -3.04 3.78 9.33
C ARG A 39 -3.75 5.04 8.82
N TRP A 40 -3.80 5.22 7.49
CA TRP A 40 -4.46 6.38 6.90
C TRP A 40 -5.99 6.35 7.11
N ILE A 41 -6.65 5.22 6.83
CA ILE A 41 -8.11 5.06 7.05
C ILE A 41 -8.45 5.22 8.54
N THR A 42 -7.68 4.58 9.42
CA THR A 42 -7.87 4.69 10.88
C THR A 42 -7.72 6.12 11.38
N ARG A 43 -6.78 6.88 10.83
CA ARG A 43 -6.61 8.30 11.17
C ARG A 43 -7.85 9.14 10.82
N ILE A 44 -8.52 8.83 9.70
CA ILE A 44 -9.64 9.63 9.19
C ILE A 44 -10.96 9.22 9.82
N LEU A 45 -11.20 7.92 9.97
CA LEU A 45 -12.47 7.37 10.45
C LEU A 45 -12.49 7.06 11.95
N GLY A 46 -11.33 7.10 12.62
CA GLY A 46 -11.22 6.82 14.05
C GLY A 46 -11.61 5.38 14.37
N ALA A 47 -12.57 5.20 15.29
CA ALA A 47 -12.94 3.89 15.85
C ALA A 47 -13.45 2.88 14.80
N SER A 48 -14.04 3.33 13.69
CA SER A 48 -14.49 2.46 12.60
C SER A 48 -13.41 2.15 11.57
N GLY A 49 -12.26 2.83 11.63
CA GLY A 49 -11.29 2.80 10.53
C GLY A 49 -10.54 1.47 10.40
N ALA A 50 -10.32 0.74 11.49
CA ALA A 50 -9.73 -0.60 11.40
C ALA A 50 -10.63 -1.56 10.60
N ALA A 51 -11.92 -1.62 10.92
CA ALA A 51 -12.87 -2.46 10.21
C ALA A 51 -13.06 -2.04 8.75
N ALA A 52 -13.12 -0.73 8.49
CA ALA A 52 -13.20 -0.20 7.13
C ALA A 52 -11.95 -0.56 6.32
N ALA A 53 -10.74 -0.42 6.91
CA ALA A 53 -9.51 -0.76 6.22
C ALA A 53 -9.39 -2.25 5.90
N THR A 54 -9.76 -3.13 6.83
CA THR A 54 -9.78 -4.58 6.57
C THR A 54 -10.75 -4.91 5.44
N ALA A 55 -11.94 -4.30 5.41
CA ALA A 55 -12.90 -4.53 4.33
C ALA A 55 -12.36 -4.09 2.94
N GLU A 56 -11.60 -3.00 2.86
CA GLU A 56 -10.95 -2.58 1.61
C GLU A 56 -9.80 -3.52 1.20
N LEU A 57 -9.01 -4.01 2.16
CA LEU A 57 -7.96 -5.00 1.89
C LEU A 57 -8.56 -6.33 1.41
N ASP A 58 -9.68 -6.77 2.00
CA ASP A 58 -10.38 -7.99 1.57
C ASP A 58 -10.87 -7.89 0.12
N LYS A 59 -11.35 -6.70 -0.30
CA LYS A 59 -11.72 -6.46 -1.71
C LYS A 59 -10.51 -6.53 -2.63
N LEU A 60 -9.37 -5.97 -2.21
CA LEU A 60 -8.14 -6.02 -2.99
C LEU A 60 -7.65 -7.47 -3.15
N ALA A 61 -7.65 -8.22 -2.05
CA ALA A 61 -7.28 -9.64 -2.02
C ALA A 61 -8.22 -10.56 -2.81
N ALA A 62 -9.44 -10.12 -3.08
CA ALA A 62 -10.39 -10.85 -3.92
C ALA A 62 -10.15 -10.66 -5.43
N ASP A 63 -9.33 -9.68 -5.85
CA ASP A 63 -8.95 -9.55 -7.25
C ASP A 63 -7.95 -10.68 -7.61
N PRO A 64 -8.24 -11.54 -8.60
CA PRO A 64 -7.34 -12.65 -8.97
C PRO A 64 -5.99 -12.18 -9.53
N ARG A 65 -5.86 -10.89 -9.86
CA ARG A 65 -4.60 -10.28 -10.30
C ARG A 65 -3.78 -9.73 -9.13
N HIS A 66 -4.31 -9.78 -7.90
CA HIS A 66 -3.61 -9.34 -6.71
C HIS A 66 -2.77 -10.46 -6.10
N GLU A 67 -1.56 -10.12 -5.70
CA GLU A 67 -0.69 -10.98 -4.91
C GLU A 67 -0.25 -10.27 -3.64
N PHE A 68 -0.29 -10.98 -2.51
CA PHE A 68 0.33 -10.50 -1.28
C PHE A 68 1.73 -11.06 -1.14
N TRP A 69 2.73 -10.18 -1.05
CA TRP A 69 4.11 -10.54 -0.80
C TRP A 69 4.41 -10.41 0.70
N PRO A 70 4.49 -11.53 1.43
CA PRO A 70 4.91 -11.50 2.82
C PRO A 70 6.36 -11.05 2.91
N ASP A 71 6.70 -10.47 4.04
CA ASP A 71 8.02 -9.89 4.28
C ASP A 71 8.49 -10.26 5.68
N ASP A 72 9.70 -10.81 5.74
CA ASP A 72 10.37 -11.32 6.94
C ASP A 72 11.73 -10.65 7.17
N LEU A 73 12.14 -9.69 6.33
CA LEU A 73 13.43 -9.03 6.41
C LEU A 73 13.41 -8.00 7.54
N PRO A 74 14.14 -8.18 8.65
CA PRO A 74 14.18 -7.15 9.66
C PRO A 74 14.91 -5.90 9.13
N TYR A 75 14.41 -4.71 9.47
CA TYR A 75 15.07 -3.43 9.12
C TYR A 75 16.54 -3.37 9.55
N SER A 76 16.95 -4.11 10.58
CA SER A 76 18.34 -4.20 11.02
C SER A 76 19.26 -4.94 10.04
N ALA A 77 18.71 -5.75 9.13
CA ALA A 77 19.45 -6.48 8.10
C ALA A 77 19.51 -5.74 6.76
N VAL A 78 18.82 -4.60 6.63
CA VAL A 78 18.81 -3.79 5.40
C VAL A 78 20.15 -3.09 5.19
N SER A 79 20.64 -3.10 3.94
CA SER A 79 21.82 -2.33 3.56
C SER A 79 21.46 -0.87 3.34
N TRP A 80 21.81 -0.01 4.29
CA TRP A 80 21.59 1.44 4.21
C TRP A 80 22.57 2.21 3.31
N ARG A 81 23.41 1.50 2.55
CA ARG A 81 24.43 2.12 1.70
C ARG A 81 23.76 2.95 0.59
N GLY A 82 24.03 4.25 0.58
CA GLY A 82 23.46 5.17 -0.41
C GLY A 82 22.13 5.81 -0.01
N VAL A 83 21.61 5.53 1.20
CA VAL A 83 20.45 6.23 1.76
C VAL A 83 20.89 7.60 2.28
N LEU A 84 20.35 8.65 1.68
CA LEU A 84 20.66 10.06 1.96
C LEU A 84 19.63 10.73 2.87
N GLY A 85 18.46 10.12 3.09
CA GLY A 85 17.44 10.65 3.98
C GLY A 85 16.19 9.79 4.10
N HIS A 86 15.28 10.20 4.99
CA HIS A 86 14.10 9.42 5.38
C HIS A 86 13.17 9.02 4.22
N ARG A 87 13.22 9.75 3.09
CA ARG A 87 12.38 9.50 1.92
C ARG A 87 12.77 8.22 1.16
N GLN A 88 14.00 7.74 1.33
CA GLN A 88 14.55 6.58 0.63
C GLN A 88 14.52 5.31 1.50
N VAL A 89 13.96 5.39 2.72
CA VAL A 89 13.97 4.26 3.66
C VAL A 89 13.18 3.07 3.11
N THR A 90 12.01 3.32 2.55
CA THR A 90 11.19 2.26 1.94
C THR A 90 11.84 1.71 0.68
N ASP A 91 12.45 2.55 -0.15
CA ASP A 91 13.13 2.12 -1.39
C ASP A 91 14.40 1.30 -1.11
N ALA A 92 15.05 1.49 0.03
CA ALA A 92 16.19 0.69 0.45
C ALA A 92 15.80 -0.65 1.07
N TYR A 93 14.54 -0.76 1.50
CA TYR A 93 14.00 -1.93 2.16
C TYR A 93 13.43 -2.95 1.16
N LEU A 94 12.75 -2.47 0.11
CA LEU A 94 12.18 -3.26 -0.98
C LEU A 94 13.25 -3.61 -2.03
#